data_AF-A3F8V3-F1
#
_entry.id   AF-A3F8V3-F1
#
_cell.length_a   1.000
_cell.length_b   1.000
_cell.length_c   1.000
_cell.angle_alpha   90.00
_cell.angle_beta   90.00
_cell.angle_gamma   90.00
#
_symmetry.space_group_name_H-M   'P 1'
#
loop_
_entity.id
_entity.type
_entity.pdbx_description
1 polymer ?
#
loop_
_entity_poly.entity_id
_entity_poly.type
_entity_poly.pdbx_seq_one_letter_code
_entity_poly.pdbx_strand_id
1 'polypeptide(L)'
;QTQIEQPLCLECTRVLSDKLDKEVEDVNRDIQAYEACLQRLEGEARNVLSEADFLKEKLKIEEEERKLEAAIEETEKQCAVVTAELKELELKSSRFKELEERYWQEFNNFQFQLISHQEERDAILAKTEVSQAHLELLKKTNVLNDAFPIWYDGEFGTINNFRLGRLPKIPVEWDEINAAWGQACLLLHTMAQHFRPKFQYRIKILPMGSYPRIMDTNNNTYELFG
;
A
#
# COMPACT_ATOMS: atom_id res chain seq x y z
N GLN A 1 16.11 -84.54 -26.68
CA GLN A 1 14.64 -84.34 -26.67
C GLN A 1 14.36 -83.14 -27.57
N THR A 2 13.99 -83.40 -28.82
CA THR A 2 13.27 -82.47 -29.68
C THR A 2 12.07 -83.26 -30.17
N GLN A 3 10.98 -83.14 -29.41
CA GLN A 3 9.69 -83.73 -29.75
C GLN A 3 9.18 -82.98 -30.98
N ILE A 4 9.13 -83.66 -32.12
CA ILE A 4 8.45 -83.15 -33.31
C ILE A 4 6.95 -83.31 -33.01
N GLU A 5 6.31 -82.22 -32.65
CA GLU A 5 4.86 -82.18 -32.44
C GLU A 5 4.16 -82.32 -33.80
N GLN A 6 3.33 -83.36 -33.90
CA GLN A 6 2.23 -83.53 -34.86
C GLN A 6 2.59 -83.84 -36.33
N PRO A 7 2.35 -85.08 -36.84
CA PRO A 7 2.53 -85.37 -38.27
C PRO A 7 1.46 -84.63 -39.06
N LEU A 8 1.89 -83.62 -39.80
CA LEU A 8 1.07 -82.90 -40.77
C LEU A 8 0.52 -83.92 -41.80
N CYS A 9 -0.74 -83.77 -42.24
CA CYS A 9 -1.24 -84.58 -43.35
C CYS A 9 -0.41 -84.30 -44.62
N LEU A 10 -0.47 -85.20 -45.61
CA LEU A 10 0.31 -85.08 -46.85
C LEU A 10 0.12 -83.73 -47.55
N GLU A 11 -1.09 -83.16 -47.48
CA GLU A 11 -1.39 -81.85 -48.04
C GLU A 11 -0.74 -80.71 -47.24
N CYS A 12 -0.78 -80.76 -45.91
CA CYS A 12 -0.14 -79.75 -45.07
C CYS A 12 1.40 -79.81 -45.16
N THR A 13 1.99 -81.00 -45.32
CA THR A 13 3.44 -81.15 -45.54
C THR A 13 3.87 -80.59 -46.89
N ARG A 14 3.06 -80.80 -47.94
CA ARG A 14 3.28 -80.19 -49.26
C ARG A 14 3.22 -78.67 -49.20
N VAL A 15 2.20 -78.10 -48.55
CA VAL A 15 2.07 -76.64 -48.38
C VAL A 15 3.25 -76.07 -47.57
N LEU A 16 3.75 -76.79 -46.56
CA LEU A 16 4.93 -76.38 -45.82
C LEU A 16 6.19 -76.45 -46.69
N SER A 17 6.38 -77.52 -47.48
CA SER A 17 7.48 -77.64 -48.44
C SER A 17 7.45 -76.50 -49.44
N ASP A 18 6.30 -76.24 -50.06
CA ASP A 18 6.15 -75.16 -51.06
C ASP A 18 6.43 -73.78 -50.45
N LYS A 19 6.16 -73.57 -49.15
CA LYS A 19 6.53 -72.34 -48.45
C LYS A 19 8.02 -72.26 -48.18
N LEU A 20 8.64 -73.36 -47.71
CA LEU A 20 10.08 -73.42 -47.48
C LEU A 20 10.86 -73.29 -48.79
N ASP A 21 10.38 -73.89 -49.88
CA ASP A 21 10.97 -73.76 -51.21
C ASP A 21 10.89 -72.31 -51.71
N LYS A 22 9.76 -71.63 -51.48
CA LYS A 22 9.65 -70.17 -51.74
C LYS A 22 10.58 -69.34 -50.88
N GLU A 23 10.69 -69.63 -49.58
CA GLU A 23 11.63 -68.94 -48.70
C GLU A 23 13.09 -69.17 -49.14
N VAL A 24 13.41 -70.38 -49.61
CA VAL A 24 14.74 -70.70 -50.17
C VAL A 24 14.97 -69.99 -51.50
N GLU A 25 13.96 -69.89 -52.37
CA GLU A 25 14.04 -69.12 -53.61
C GLU A 25 14.23 -67.61 -53.34
N ASP A 26 13.51 -67.05 -52.36
CA ASP A 26 13.63 -65.65 -51.96
C ASP A 26 15.03 -65.36 -51.36
N VAL A 27 15.53 -66.23 -50.47
CA VAL A 27 16.90 -66.10 -49.93
C VAL A 27 17.96 -66.26 -51.02
N ASN A 28 17.79 -67.19 -51.97
CA ASN A 28 18.71 -67.32 -53.10
C ASN A 28 18.68 -66.09 -54.01
N ARG A 29 17.51 -65.47 -54.20
CA ARG A 29 17.39 -64.22 -54.94
C ARG A 29 18.09 -63.06 -54.22
N ASP A 30 17.98 -62.99 -52.89
CA ASP A 30 18.71 -62.01 -52.08
C ASP A 30 20.23 -62.23 -52.15
N ILE A 31 20.70 -63.48 -52.05
CA ILE A 31 22.12 -63.83 -52.21
C ILE A 31 22.61 -63.39 -53.58
N GLN A 32 21.88 -63.70 -54.66
CA GLN A 32 22.23 -63.26 -56.02
C GLN A 32 22.26 -61.74 -56.14
N ALA A 33 21.35 -61.02 -55.46
CA ALA A 33 21.36 -59.56 -55.42
C ALA A 33 22.58 -58.99 -54.67
N TYR A 34 22.95 -59.59 -53.53
CA TYR A 34 24.17 -59.24 -52.79
C TYR A 34 25.43 -59.57 -53.60
N GLU A 35 25.49 -60.72 -54.27
CA GLU A 35 26.59 -61.10 -55.16
C GLU A 35 26.71 -60.13 -56.34
N ALA A 36 25.60 -59.76 -56.97
CA ALA A 36 25.59 -58.76 -58.03
C ALA A 36 26.06 -57.37 -57.53
N CYS A 37 25.68 -56.99 -56.30
CA CYS A 37 26.15 -55.76 -55.68
C CYS A 37 27.66 -55.81 -55.37
N LEU A 38 28.15 -56.93 -54.85
CA LEU A 38 29.57 -57.18 -54.59
C LEU A 38 30.39 -57.13 -55.88
N GLN A 39 29.95 -57.83 -56.93
CA GLN A 39 30.61 -57.80 -58.24
C GLN A 39 30.64 -56.40 -58.84
N ARG A 40 29.59 -55.60 -58.64
CA ARG A 40 29.57 -54.18 -59.04
C ARG A 40 30.58 -53.35 -58.23
N LEU A 41 30.67 -53.56 -56.91
CA LEU A 41 31.63 -52.88 -56.04
C LEU A 41 33.09 -53.33 -56.26
N GLU A 42 33.30 -54.52 -56.81
CA GLU A 42 34.62 -55.05 -57.20
C GLU A 42 35.04 -54.61 -58.61
N GLY A 43 34.06 -54.47 -59.53
CA GLY A 43 34.27 -54.04 -60.92
C GLY A 43 34.29 -52.52 -61.12
N GLU A 44 33.70 -51.75 -60.21
CA GLU A 44 34.00 -50.32 -60.10
C GLU A 44 35.49 -50.18 -59.82
N ALA A 45 36.18 -49.35 -60.61
CA ALA A 45 37.57 -49.00 -60.33
C ALA A 45 37.61 -48.35 -58.95
N ARG A 46 37.87 -49.16 -57.93
CA ARG A 46 38.17 -48.66 -56.60
C ARG A 46 39.28 -47.63 -56.84
N ASN A 47 39.05 -46.39 -56.40
CA ASN A 47 40.15 -45.49 -56.11
C ASN A 47 40.91 -46.12 -54.94
N VAL A 48 41.60 -47.24 -55.20
CA VAL A 48 42.47 -47.92 -54.25
C VAL A 48 43.60 -46.94 -54.07
N LEU A 49 43.48 -46.11 -53.04
CA LEU A 49 44.63 -45.42 -52.49
C LEU A 49 45.72 -46.47 -52.34
N SER A 50 46.93 -46.16 -52.81
CA SER A 50 48.10 -46.98 -52.53
C SER A 50 48.08 -47.38 -51.05
N GLU A 51 48.52 -48.58 -50.69
CA GLU A 51 48.57 -49.03 -49.29
C GLU A 51 49.31 -47.99 -48.41
N ALA A 52 50.28 -47.28 -48.99
CA ALA A 52 50.97 -46.15 -48.38
C ALA A 52 50.10 -44.90 -48.19
N ASP A 53 49.19 -44.59 -49.11
CA ASP A 53 48.28 -43.45 -49.01
C ASP A 53 47.10 -43.74 -48.07
N PHE A 54 46.62 -44.98 -48.00
CA PHE A 54 45.66 -45.43 -46.98
C PHE A 54 46.26 -45.33 -45.57
N LEU A 55 47.51 -45.77 -45.38
CA LEU A 55 48.22 -45.63 -44.10
C LEU A 55 48.40 -44.16 -43.70
N LYS A 56 48.73 -43.27 -44.65
CA LYS A 56 48.82 -41.83 -44.39
C LYS A 56 47.47 -41.24 -43.97
N GLU A 57 46.39 -41.60 -44.65
CA GLU A 57 45.06 -41.08 -44.32
C GLU A 57 44.57 -41.61 -42.96
N LYS A 58 44.82 -42.89 -42.67
CA LYS A 58 44.56 -43.48 -41.34
C LYS A 58 45.32 -42.73 -40.24
N LEU A 59 46.61 -42.46 -40.43
CA LEU A 59 47.42 -41.70 -39.46
C LEU A 59 46.92 -40.26 -39.28
N LYS A 60 46.42 -39.60 -40.34
CA LYS A 60 45.79 -38.27 -40.21
C LYS A 60 44.52 -38.34 -39.38
N ILE A 61 43.64 -39.31 -39.64
CA ILE A 61 42.38 -39.48 -38.91
C ILE A 61 42.66 -39.78 -37.44
N GLU A 62 43.61 -40.67 -37.12
CA GLU A 62 44.01 -40.97 -35.74
C GLU A 62 44.58 -39.72 -35.02
N GLU A 63 45.30 -38.85 -35.74
CA GLU A 63 45.80 -37.59 -35.18
C GLU A 63 44.68 -36.56 -34.99
N GLU A 64 43.71 -36.49 -35.90
CA GLU A 64 42.52 -35.65 -35.76
C GLU A 64 41.63 -36.13 -34.61
N GLU A 65 41.43 -37.44 -34.47
CA GLU A 65 40.71 -38.06 -33.36
C GLU A 65 41.35 -37.67 -32.02
N ARG A 66 42.67 -37.83 -31.86
CA ARG A 66 43.38 -37.39 -30.65
C ARG A 66 43.22 -35.89 -30.36
N LYS A 67 43.25 -35.05 -31.40
CA LYS A 67 43.05 -33.60 -31.22
C LYS A 67 41.64 -33.28 -30.78
N LEU A 68 40.64 -33.95 -31.34
CA LEU A 68 39.24 -33.79 -30.97
C LEU A 68 38.98 -34.30 -29.55
N GLU A 69 39.54 -35.45 -29.16
CA GLU A 69 39.46 -35.97 -27.79
C GLU A 69 40.06 -34.98 -26.78
N ALA A 70 41.25 -34.43 -27.06
CA ALA A 70 41.86 -33.43 -26.20
C ALA A 70 41.03 -32.14 -26.10
N ALA A 71 40.40 -31.72 -27.21
CA ALA A 71 39.51 -30.56 -27.22
C ALA A 71 38.22 -30.81 -26.42
N ILE A 72 37.66 -32.01 -26.49
CA ILE A 72 36.49 -32.43 -25.69
C ILE A 72 36.86 -32.40 -24.21
N GLU A 73 37.98 -33.01 -23.82
CA GLU A 73 38.41 -33.06 -22.41
C GLU A 73 38.62 -31.65 -21.83
N GLU A 74 39.24 -30.73 -22.60
CA GLU A 74 39.41 -29.35 -22.18
C GLU A 74 38.06 -28.62 -22.05
N THR A 75 37.14 -28.83 -22.99
CA THR A 75 35.80 -28.24 -22.95
C THR A 75 34.98 -28.78 -21.76
N GLU A 76 35.11 -30.06 -21.44
CA GLU A 76 34.48 -30.68 -20.28
C GLU A 76 35.02 -30.11 -18.96
N LYS A 77 36.33 -29.89 -18.86
CA LYS A 77 36.95 -29.21 -17.70
C LYS A 77 36.40 -27.79 -17.54
N GLN A 78 36.32 -27.03 -18.63
CA GLN A 78 35.75 -25.68 -18.61
C GLN A 78 34.27 -25.70 -18.21
N CYS A 79 33.48 -26.63 -18.75
CA CYS A 79 32.08 -26.83 -18.34
C CYS A 79 31.96 -27.15 -16.85
N ALA A 80 32.84 -28.00 -16.30
CA ALA A 80 32.83 -28.34 -14.88
C ALA A 80 33.10 -27.11 -13.99
N VAL A 81 34.05 -26.24 -14.39
CA VAL A 81 34.33 -24.99 -13.67
C VAL A 81 33.12 -24.04 -13.73
N VAL A 82 32.58 -23.79 -14.93
CA VAL A 82 31.44 -22.89 -15.12
C VAL A 82 30.20 -23.37 -14.37
N THR A 83 29.94 -24.68 -14.37
CA THR A 83 28.80 -25.25 -13.64
C THR A 83 28.97 -25.15 -12.12
N ALA A 84 30.19 -25.22 -11.60
CA ALA A 84 30.46 -24.97 -10.19
C ALA A 84 30.21 -23.50 -9.80
N GLU A 85 30.69 -22.55 -10.63
CA GLU A 85 30.45 -21.11 -10.43
C GLU A 85 28.96 -20.77 -10.48
N LEU A 86 28.22 -21.38 -11.41
CA LEU A 86 26.78 -21.17 -11.56
C LEU A 86 26.02 -21.63 -10.30
N LYS A 87 26.37 -22.79 -9.74
CA LYS A 87 25.79 -23.28 -8.47
C LYS A 87 26.09 -22.34 -7.29
N GLU A 88 27.30 -21.77 -7.24
CA GLU A 88 27.65 -20.80 -6.20
C GLU A 88 26.82 -19.51 -6.34
N LEU A 89 26.64 -19.02 -7.57
CA LEU A 89 25.81 -17.86 -7.88
C LEU A 89 24.34 -18.10 -7.54
N GLU A 90 23.80 -19.28 -7.83
CA GLU A 90 22.43 -19.65 -7.46
C GLU A 90 22.24 -19.66 -5.94
N LEU A 91 23.20 -20.22 -5.18
CA LEU A 91 23.15 -20.21 -3.72
C LEU A 91 23.17 -18.78 -3.18
N LYS A 92 24.05 -17.91 -3.72
CA LYS A 92 24.07 -16.48 -3.36
C LYS A 92 22.75 -15.80 -3.69
N SER A 93 22.17 -16.06 -4.86
CA SER A 93 20.89 -15.49 -5.28
C SER A 93 19.75 -15.89 -4.33
N SER A 94 19.69 -17.16 -3.92
CA SER A 94 18.70 -17.62 -2.93
C SER A 94 18.83 -16.87 -1.60
N ARG A 95 20.06 -16.71 -1.09
CA ARG A 95 20.34 -15.95 0.14
C ARG A 95 19.93 -14.48 0.02
N PHE A 96 20.17 -13.86 -1.13
CA PHE A 96 19.74 -12.48 -1.38
C PHE A 96 18.23 -12.34 -1.38
N LYS A 97 17.50 -13.29 -1.99
CA LYS A 97 16.02 -13.29 -1.99
C LYS A 97 15.45 -13.39 -0.57
N GLU A 98 16.01 -14.27 0.26
CA GLU A 98 15.59 -14.40 1.68
C GLU A 98 15.89 -13.13 2.50
N LEU A 99 16.98 -12.42 2.19
CA LEU A 99 17.29 -11.15 2.84
C LEU A 99 16.34 -10.04 2.39
N GLU A 100 16.05 -10.00 1.09
CA GLU A 100 15.13 -9.03 0.51
C GLU A 100 13.71 -9.21 1.05
N GLU A 101 13.23 -10.45 1.18
CA GLU A 101 11.93 -10.75 1.77
C GLU A 101 11.84 -10.25 3.23
N ARG A 102 12.86 -10.53 4.04
CA ARG A 102 12.93 -10.03 5.42
C ARG A 102 12.93 -8.51 5.47
N TYR A 103 13.71 -7.87 4.61
CA TYR A 103 13.74 -6.41 4.50
C TYR A 103 12.35 -5.85 4.17
N TRP A 104 11.65 -6.44 3.20
CA TRP A 104 10.29 -6.01 2.85
C TRP A 104 9.29 -6.20 3.99
N GLN A 105 9.39 -7.29 4.75
CA GLN A 105 8.56 -7.50 5.93
C GLN A 105 8.81 -6.44 7.00
N GLU A 106 10.07 -6.13 7.30
CA GLU A 106 10.44 -5.08 8.25
C GLU A 106 9.99 -3.69 7.78
N PHE A 107 10.19 -3.38 6.50
CA PHE A 107 9.76 -2.13 5.90
C PHE A 107 8.24 -1.96 5.98
N ASN A 108 7.48 -3.00 5.65
CA ASN A 108 6.03 -2.97 5.73
C ASN A 108 5.54 -2.77 7.17
N ASN A 109 6.16 -3.44 8.15
CA ASN A 109 5.86 -3.24 9.55
C ASN A 109 6.13 -1.79 10.00
N PHE A 110 7.26 -1.23 9.58
CA PHE A 110 7.59 0.17 9.87
C PHE A 110 6.58 1.15 9.23
N GLN A 111 6.20 0.93 7.97
CA GLN A 111 5.18 1.73 7.30
C GLN A 111 3.83 1.67 8.03
N PHE A 112 3.42 0.49 8.48
CA PHE A 112 2.19 0.33 9.25
C PHE A 112 2.22 1.12 10.56
N GLN A 113 3.32 1.04 11.31
CA GLN A 113 3.48 1.81 12.55
C GLN A 113 3.48 3.33 12.28
N LEU A 114 4.14 3.76 11.21
CA LEU A 114 4.17 5.17 10.82
C LEU A 114 2.76 5.69 10.50
N ILE A 115 1.98 4.93 9.73
CA ILE A 115 0.60 5.29 9.38
C ILE A 115 -0.26 5.36 10.65
N SER A 116 -0.17 4.37 11.54
CA SER A 116 -0.92 4.37 12.80
C SER A 116 -0.62 5.61 13.65
N HIS A 117 0.65 6.01 13.77
CA HIS A 117 1.01 7.22 14.50
C HIS A 117 0.55 8.52 13.81
N GLN A 118 0.51 8.54 12.47
CA GLN A 118 -0.05 9.66 11.72
C GLN A 118 -1.55 9.80 11.96
N GLU A 119 -2.28 8.68 11.92
CA GLU A 119 -3.73 8.65 12.21
C GLU A 119 -4.02 9.11 13.65
N GLU A 120 -3.26 8.64 14.64
CA GLU A 120 -3.38 9.08 16.03
C GLU A 120 -3.16 10.59 16.18
N ARG A 121 -2.08 11.11 15.55
CA ARG A 121 -1.79 12.54 15.54
C ARG A 121 -2.95 13.33 14.93
N ASP A 122 -3.45 12.90 13.78
CA ASP A 122 -4.49 13.62 13.06
C ASP A 122 -5.82 13.60 13.85
N ALA A 123 -6.13 12.50 14.54
CA ALA A 123 -7.27 12.42 15.45
C ALA A 123 -7.13 13.40 16.65
N ILE A 124 -5.93 13.52 17.23
CA ILE A 124 -5.65 14.47 18.31
C ILE A 124 -5.76 15.91 17.81
N LEU A 125 -5.25 16.21 16.62
CA LEU A 125 -5.34 17.53 16.00
C LEU A 125 -6.80 17.93 15.76
N ALA A 126 -7.61 17.05 15.18
CA ALA A 126 -9.04 17.30 14.98
C ALA A 126 -9.77 17.58 16.30
N LYS A 127 -9.47 16.80 17.36
CA LYS A 127 -10.04 17.03 18.69
C LYS A 127 -9.60 18.38 19.29
N THR A 128 -8.35 18.76 19.06
CA THR A 128 -7.80 20.04 19.53
C THR A 128 -8.49 21.20 18.84
N GLU A 129 -8.71 21.12 17.52
CA GLU A 129 -9.41 22.12 16.74
C GLU A 129 -10.85 22.34 17.23
N VAL A 130 -11.61 21.26 17.44
CA VAL A 130 -12.97 21.35 18.00
C VAL A 130 -12.96 21.99 19.38
N SER A 131 -12.03 21.58 20.25
CA SER A 131 -11.90 22.13 21.60
C SER A 131 -11.54 23.62 21.58
N GLN A 132 -10.68 24.02 20.65
CA GLN A 132 -10.31 25.42 20.45
C GLN A 132 -11.49 26.24 19.93
N ALA A 133 -12.27 25.72 18.99
CA ALA A 133 -13.49 26.37 18.51
C ALA A 133 -14.51 26.58 19.65
N HIS A 134 -14.71 25.56 20.50
CA HIS A 134 -15.56 25.69 21.69
C HIS A 134 -15.03 26.73 22.69
N LEU A 135 -13.71 26.77 22.90
CA LEU A 135 -13.10 27.77 23.77
C LEU A 135 -13.32 29.20 23.23
N GLU A 136 -13.15 29.40 21.93
CA GLU A 136 -13.40 30.71 21.30
C GLU A 136 -14.88 31.11 21.37
N LEU A 137 -15.81 30.16 21.28
CA LEU A 137 -17.22 30.42 21.52
C LEU A 137 -17.45 30.87 22.97
N LEU A 138 -16.95 30.13 23.96
CA LEU A 138 -17.10 30.47 25.38
C LEU A 138 -16.46 31.81 25.75
N LYS A 139 -15.34 32.18 25.12
CA LYS A 139 -14.73 33.50 25.30
C LYS A 139 -15.63 34.63 24.78
N LYS A 140 -16.34 34.39 23.68
CA LYS A 140 -17.29 35.37 23.10
C LYS A 140 -18.57 35.47 23.91
N THR A 141 -19.03 34.37 24.51
CA THR A 141 -20.20 34.32 25.39
C THR A 141 -19.89 34.91 26.76
N ASN A 142 -19.69 36.23 26.82
CA ASN A 142 -19.70 36.92 28.10
C ASN A 142 -21.16 37.14 28.52
N VAL A 143 -21.61 36.37 29.50
CA VAL A 143 -23.00 36.39 30.02
C VAL A 143 -23.49 37.80 30.34
N LEU A 144 -22.62 38.69 30.82
CA LEU A 144 -22.99 40.08 31.13
C LEU A 144 -23.24 40.92 29.88
N ASN A 145 -22.43 40.72 28.83
CA ASN A 145 -22.62 41.42 27.55
C ASN A 145 -23.87 40.90 26.82
N ASP A 146 -24.15 39.60 26.92
CA ASP A 146 -25.34 39.01 26.30
C ASP A 146 -26.64 39.38 27.04
N ALA A 147 -26.60 39.48 28.38
CA ALA A 147 -27.76 39.86 29.19
C ALA A 147 -28.06 41.37 29.15
N PHE A 148 -27.02 42.21 29.02
CA PHE A 148 -27.14 43.67 29.00
C PHE A 148 -26.37 44.25 27.80
N PRO A 149 -26.89 44.09 26.57
CA PRO A 149 -26.21 44.63 25.40
C PRO A 149 -26.27 46.16 25.44
N ILE A 150 -25.09 46.79 25.53
CA ILE A 150 -24.93 48.24 25.47
C ILE A 150 -24.47 48.60 24.05
N TRP A 151 -25.27 49.42 23.38
CA TRP A 151 -25.03 49.88 22.01
C TRP A 151 -25.28 51.38 21.89
N TYR A 152 -25.30 51.90 20.67
CA TYR A 152 -25.73 53.25 20.38
C TYR A 152 -26.78 53.22 19.26
N ASP A 153 -27.75 54.12 19.34
CA ASP A 153 -28.75 54.36 18.31
C ASP A 153 -28.72 55.86 17.97
N GLY A 154 -28.01 56.19 16.88
CA GLY A 154 -27.75 57.57 16.48
C GLY A 154 -26.95 58.35 17.53
N GLU A 155 -27.59 59.34 18.16
CA GLU A 155 -27.01 60.21 19.18
C GLU A 155 -27.22 59.69 20.62
N PHE A 156 -27.92 58.58 20.81
CA PHE A 156 -28.22 58.00 22.13
C PHE A 156 -27.41 56.73 22.40
N GLY A 157 -26.99 56.53 23.65
CA GLY A 157 -26.59 55.20 24.13
C GLY A 157 -27.81 54.35 24.42
N THR A 158 -27.77 53.05 24.10
CA THR A 158 -28.85 52.11 24.36
C THR A 158 -28.39 50.99 25.28
N ILE A 159 -29.26 50.54 26.17
CA ILE A 159 -29.07 49.33 26.98
C ILE A 159 -30.28 48.42 26.82
N ASN A 160 -30.06 47.20 26.36
CA ASN A 160 -31.15 46.23 26.07
C ASN A 160 -32.25 46.85 25.18
N ASN A 161 -31.81 47.60 24.16
CA ASN A 161 -32.63 48.38 23.22
C ASN A 161 -33.41 49.58 23.78
N PHE A 162 -33.22 49.97 25.04
CA PHE A 162 -33.81 51.19 25.60
C PHE A 162 -32.86 52.39 25.47
N ARG A 163 -33.34 53.53 24.96
CA ARG A 163 -32.51 54.74 24.75
C ARG A 163 -32.34 55.53 26.05
N LEU A 164 -31.08 55.80 26.39
CA LEU A 164 -30.72 56.57 27.57
C LEU A 164 -30.46 58.04 27.20
N GLY A 165 -31.51 58.84 27.23
CA GLY A 165 -31.40 60.29 27.05
C GLY A 165 -32.60 60.87 26.34
N ARG A 166 -32.63 62.21 26.27
CA ARG A 166 -33.68 62.95 25.56
C ARG A 166 -33.04 64.11 24.80
N LEU A 167 -33.26 64.17 23.49
CA LEU A 167 -32.81 65.28 22.64
C LEU A 167 -34.03 66.12 22.25
N PRO A 168 -33.89 67.45 22.07
CA PRO A 168 -35.00 68.31 21.64
C PRO A 168 -35.60 67.88 20.29
N LYS A 169 -34.80 67.24 19.42
CA LYS A 169 -35.22 66.74 18.10
C LYS A 169 -35.96 65.40 18.16
N ILE A 170 -35.68 64.57 19.17
CA ILE A 170 -36.23 63.22 19.32
C ILE A 170 -36.62 63.05 20.80
N PRO A 171 -37.88 63.33 21.16
CA PRO A 171 -38.35 63.11 22.52
C PRO A 171 -38.46 61.60 22.77
N VAL A 172 -37.69 61.10 23.73
CA VAL A 172 -37.81 59.74 24.28
C VAL A 172 -38.73 59.80 25.50
N GLU A 173 -39.64 58.83 25.61
CA GLU A 173 -40.58 58.72 26.73
C GLU A 173 -39.87 58.45 28.06
N TRP A 174 -40.39 59.03 29.14
CA TRP A 174 -39.80 58.84 30.48
C TRP A 174 -39.80 57.38 30.91
N ASP A 175 -40.82 56.61 30.55
CA ASP A 175 -40.88 55.17 30.84
C ASP A 175 -39.73 54.38 30.19
N GLU A 176 -39.29 54.79 28.98
CA GLU A 176 -38.16 54.18 28.28
C GLU A 176 -36.83 54.53 28.95
N ILE A 177 -36.66 55.79 29.35
CA ILE A 177 -35.47 56.27 30.08
C ILE A 177 -35.38 55.59 31.45
N ASN A 178 -36.51 55.47 32.15
CA ASN A 178 -36.62 54.84 33.46
C ASN A 178 -36.33 53.32 33.36
N ALA A 179 -36.83 52.66 32.30
CA ALA A 179 -36.47 51.27 32.00
C ALA A 179 -34.97 51.10 31.72
N ALA A 180 -34.36 52.01 30.94
CA ALA A 180 -32.92 52.00 30.67
C ALA A 180 -32.09 52.15 31.97
N TRP A 181 -32.46 53.08 32.86
CA TRP A 181 -31.85 53.23 34.18
C TRP A 181 -32.01 51.99 35.07
N GLY A 182 -33.19 51.35 35.00
CA GLY A 182 -33.47 50.08 35.65
C GLY A 182 -32.51 48.97 35.23
N GLN A 183 -32.33 48.80 33.91
CA GLN A 183 -31.38 47.85 33.34
C GLN A 183 -29.93 48.17 33.73
N ALA A 184 -29.54 49.45 33.72
CA ALA A 184 -28.20 49.88 34.12
C ALA A 184 -27.91 49.58 35.60
N CYS A 185 -28.90 49.81 36.48
CA CYS A 185 -28.79 49.47 37.89
C CYS A 185 -28.70 47.95 38.12
N LEU A 186 -29.47 47.16 37.37
CA LEU A 186 -29.43 45.70 37.44
C LEU A 186 -28.08 45.15 36.96
N LEU A 187 -27.52 45.69 35.87
CA LEU A 187 -26.18 45.36 35.39
C LEU A 187 -25.13 45.66 36.47
N LEU A 188 -25.13 46.87 37.03
CA LEU A 188 -24.17 47.27 38.07
C LEU A 188 -24.31 46.41 39.34
N HIS A 189 -25.55 46.10 39.75
CA HIS A 189 -25.82 45.18 40.86
C HIS A 189 -25.27 43.76 40.57
N THR A 190 -25.46 43.25 39.36
CA THR A 190 -25.00 41.91 38.96
C THR A 190 -23.47 41.84 38.88
N MET A 191 -22.82 42.85 38.30
CA MET A 191 -21.36 42.98 38.31
C MET A 191 -20.83 43.04 39.75
N ALA A 192 -21.48 43.83 40.61
CA ALA A 192 -21.12 43.97 42.02
C ALA A 192 -21.21 42.66 42.81
N GLN A 193 -22.22 41.83 42.53
CA GLN A 193 -22.33 40.51 43.12
C GLN A 193 -21.30 39.52 42.58
N HIS A 194 -20.98 39.59 41.29
CA HIS A 194 -20.06 38.68 40.63
C HIS A 194 -18.60 38.92 41.04
N PHE A 195 -18.16 40.18 41.16
CA PHE A 195 -16.78 40.56 41.53
C PHE A 195 -16.60 40.79 43.04
N ARG A 196 -17.29 39.99 43.87
CA ARG A 196 -17.53 40.25 45.30
C ARG A 196 -16.34 40.47 46.25
N PRO A 197 -15.05 40.22 45.94
CA PRO A 197 -13.98 40.64 46.86
C PRO A 197 -13.45 42.08 46.67
N LYS A 198 -13.80 42.84 45.62
CA LYS A 198 -13.12 44.12 45.32
C LYS A 198 -13.89 45.41 45.58
N PHE A 199 -15.19 45.33 45.84
CA PHE A 199 -15.97 46.54 46.02
C PHE A 199 -16.69 46.56 47.38
N GLN A 200 -16.13 47.32 48.31
CA GLN A 200 -16.82 47.72 49.52
C GLN A 200 -17.78 48.86 49.17
N TYR A 201 -18.94 48.55 48.60
CA TYR A 201 -19.94 49.58 48.31
C TYR A 201 -20.56 50.07 49.61
N ARG A 202 -20.39 51.36 49.91
CA ARG A 202 -21.15 52.08 50.95
C ARG A 202 -22.63 52.27 50.58
N ILE A 203 -23.00 51.91 49.35
CA ILE A 203 -24.26 52.21 48.71
C ILE A 203 -24.87 50.90 48.18
N LYS A 204 -26.11 50.61 48.57
CA LYS A 204 -26.87 49.42 48.16
C LYS A 204 -27.80 49.77 46.99
N ILE A 205 -27.58 49.13 45.85
CA ILE A 205 -28.41 49.28 44.64
C ILE A 205 -29.60 48.32 44.73
N LEU A 206 -30.80 48.84 44.54
CA LEU A 206 -32.06 48.08 44.51
C LEU A 206 -32.66 48.18 43.09
N PRO A 207 -32.36 47.22 42.19
CA PRO A 207 -32.96 47.18 40.87
C PRO A 207 -34.43 46.73 40.99
N MET A 208 -35.37 47.67 40.86
CA MET A 208 -36.82 47.41 40.96
C MET A 208 -37.50 47.66 39.60
N GLY A 209 -37.00 47.03 38.54
CA GLY A 209 -37.47 47.27 37.17
C GLY A 209 -37.23 48.72 36.74
N SER A 210 -38.25 49.37 36.18
CA SER A 210 -38.19 50.77 35.72
C SER A 210 -38.14 51.81 36.86
N TYR A 211 -38.21 51.39 38.13
CA TYR A 211 -38.15 52.31 39.28
C TYR A 211 -36.91 52.03 40.15
N PRO A 212 -35.69 52.14 39.62
CA PRO A 212 -34.49 51.85 40.39
C PRO A 212 -34.32 52.79 41.58
N ARG A 213 -33.82 52.24 42.70
CA ARG A 213 -33.53 52.99 43.93
C ARG A 213 -32.14 52.69 44.44
N ILE A 214 -31.54 53.70 45.08
CA ILE A 214 -30.24 53.59 45.73
C ILE A 214 -30.41 53.89 47.22
N MET A 215 -29.80 53.07 48.07
CA MET A 215 -29.79 53.26 49.52
C MET A 215 -28.37 53.52 50.01
N ASP A 216 -28.17 54.62 50.74
CA ASP A 216 -26.90 54.92 51.41
C ASP A 216 -26.77 54.14 52.73
N THR A 217 -25.55 54.07 53.27
CA THR A 217 -25.21 53.55 54.60
C THR A 217 -26.08 54.09 55.73
N ASN A 218 -26.63 55.30 55.59
CA ASN A 218 -27.54 55.93 56.56
C ASN A 218 -29.03 55.56 56.35
N ASN A 219 -29.34 54.54 55.53
CA ASN A 219 -30.70 54.12 55.13
C ASN A 219 -31.53 55.17 54.38
N ASN A 220 -30.91 56.24 53.88
CA ASN A 220 -31.59 57.19 53.00
C ASN A 220 -31.77 56.58 51.61
N THR A 221 -32.99 56.63 51.08
CA THR A 221 -33.34 56.12 49.75
C THR A 221 -33.43 57.26 48.73
N TYR A 222 -32.70 57.12 47.63
CA TYR A 222 -32.71 58.02 46.48
C TYR A 222 -33.37 57.33 45.29
N GLU A 223 -34.33 58.01 44.67
CA GLU A 223 -35.04 57.53 43.48
C GLU A 223 -34.28 57.98 42.21
N LEU A 224 -34.08 57.06 41.27
CA LEU A 224 -33.37 57.30 40.01
C LEU A 224 -34.31 57.35 38.80
N PHE A 225 -35.57 57.67 39.03
CA PHE A 225 -36.60 57.79 38.00
C PHE A 225 -37.30 59.14 38.12
N GLY A 226 -37.88 59.63 37.01
CA GLY A 226 -38.57 60.91 36.92
C GLY A 226 -39.67 60.91 35.88
#